data_AF-A0A6A6CDA6-F1
#
_entry.id   AF-A0A6A6CDA6-F1
#
_cell.length_a   1.000
_cell.length_b   1.000
_cell.length_c   1.000
_cell.angle_alpha   90.00
_cell.angle_beta   90.00
_cell.angle_gamma   90.00
#
_symmetry.space_group_name_H-M   'P 1'
#
loop_
_entity.id
_entity.type
_entity.pdbx_description
1 polymer ?
#
loop_
_entity_poly.entity_id
_entity_poly.type
_entity_poly.pdbx_seq_one_letter_code
_entity_poly.pdbx_strand_id
1 'polypeptide(L)'
;MDDFDKRPSRSWQRPCNGLWHIHPGSFWSGHKIYALHHNDSYHPDLFRFDPDRWLNKDTAARTKTTWAPSSHGARNCIGLNLAMNEVLLAMATVLWHGNFRTAGDKNLAAIGEGRADFGPGRHRKGEFQTFDTFGTSTDDPYSQFKRRATN
;
A
#
# COMPACT_ATOMS: atom_id res chain seq x y z
N MET A 1 25.25 -22.49 -19.20
CA MET A 1 24.02 -22.53 -20.01
C MET A 1 23.63 -24.00 -20.11
N ASP A 2 22.33 -24.32 -20.08
CA ASP A 2 21.74 -25.67 -20.05
C ASP A 2 21.70 -26.23 -18.61
N ASP A 3 20.58 -26.25 -17.88
CA ASP A 3 19.43 -27.15 -18.08
C ASP A 3 18.22 -26.71 -17.21
N PHE A 4 17.81 -25.43 -17.28
CA PHE A 4 16.66 -24.93 -16.50
C PHE A 4 15.31 -25.00 -17.25
N ASP A 5 15.32 -25.42 -18.52
CA ASP A 5 14.20 -25.26 -19.46
C ASP A 5 13.69 -26.60 -20.04
N LYS A 6 13.53 -27.61 -19.18
CA LYS A 6 12.85 -28.88 -19.54
C LYS A 6 11.69 -29.24 -18.60
N ARG A 7 11.11 -28.27 -17.90
CA ARG A 7 9.82 -28.53 -17.22
C ARG A 7 8.72 -28.38 -18.27
N PRO A 8 7.86 -29.40 -18.47
CA PRO A 8 6.76 -29.30 -19.42
C PRO A 8 5.95 -28.06 -19.07
N SER A 9 5.56 -27.28 -20.10
CA SER A 9 4.73 -26.08 -19.99
C SER A 9 3.44 -26.44 -19.26
N ARG A 10 3.44 -26.35 -17.93
CA ARG A 10 2.27 -26.59 -17.09
C ARG A 10 1.37 -25.37 -17.28
N SER A 11 0.54 -25.43 -18.33
CA SER A 11 -0.68 -24.67 -18.36
C SER A 11 -1.40 -24.96 -17.05
N TRP A 12 -1.77 -23.90 -16.33
CA TRP A 12 -2.55 -23.99 -15.11
C TRP A 12 -3.90 -24.64 -15.44
N GLN A 13 -3.97 -25.96 -15.37
CA GLN A 13 -5.22 -26.68 -15.59
C GLN A 13 -6.11 -26.47 -14.36
N ARG A 14 -7.35 -26.05 -14.61
CA ARG A 14 -8.37 -25.88 -13.57
C ARG A 14 -8.69 -27.27 -12.97
N PRO A 15 -8.64 -27.44 -11.64
CA PRO A 15 -8.99 -28.71 -11.03
C PRO A 15 -10.49 -29.00 -11.20
N CYS A 16 -10.82 -30.21 -11.63
CA CYS A 16 -12.19 -30.68 -11.88
C CYS A 16 -13.07 -30.77 -10.61
N ASN A 17 -12.47 -30.62 -9.43
CA ASN A 17 -13.07 -30.75 -8.09
C ASN A 17 -12.92 -29.46 -7.25
N GLY A 18 -12.51 -28.33 -7.86
CA GLY A 18 -12.36 -27.05 -7.17
C GLY A 18 -11.18 -26.96 -6.18
N LEU A 19 -10.38 -28.02 -6.04
CA LEU A 19 -9.23 -28.08 -5.14
C LEU A 19 -7.93 -27.83 -5.90
N TRP A 20 -7.21 -26.77 -5.55
CA TRP A 20 -5.91 -26.46 -6.12
C TRP A 20 -4.82 -27.32 -5.46
N HIS A 21 -4.07 -28.08 -6.27
CA HIS A 21 -2.93 -28.86 -5.81
C HIS A 21 -1.62 -28.13 -6.12
N ILE A 22 -0.79 -27.90 -5.10
CA ILE A 22 0.56 -27.35 -5.27
C ILE A 22 1.53 -28.52 -5.36
N HIS A 23 2.25 -28.60 -6.47
CA HIS A 23 3.19 -29.70 -6.70
C HIS A 23 4.45 -29.51 -5.83
N PRO A 24 5.01 -30.58 -5.22
CA PRO A 24 6.31 -30.51 -4.57
C PRO A 24 7.38 -29.94 -5.51
N GLY A 25 8.19 -29.00 -5.01
CA GLY A 25 9.21 -28.29 -5.80
C GLY A 25 8.71 -27.06 -6.58
N SER A 26 7.44 -26.66 -6.40
CA SER A 26 6.92 -25.40 -6.95
C SER A 26 7.32 -24.21 -6.09
N PHE A 27 7.64 -23.08 -6.72
CA PHE A 27 7.81 -21.80 -6.05
C PHE A 27 6.49 -21.03 -6.12
N TRP A 28 5.97 -20.61 -4.95
CA TRP A 28 4.79 -19.77 -4.87
C TRP A 28 5.17 -18.40 -4.31
N SER A 29 4.75 -17.35 -5.01
CA SER A 29 4.84 -15.97 -4.53
C SER A 29 3.45 -15.36 -4.54
N GLY A 30 2.87 -15.17 -3.36
CA GLY A 30 1.60 -14.48 -3.18
C GLY A 30 1.76 -13.39 -2.13
N HIS A 31 2.24 -12.22 -2.55
CA HIS A 31 2.31 -11.05 -1.68
C HIS A 31 1.85 -9.83 -2.47
N LYS A 32 0.56 -9.50 -2.33
CA LYS A 32 0.00 -8.24 -2.82
C LYS A 32 -0.64 -7.53 -1.64
N ILE A 33 0.21 -6.92 -0.80
CA ILE A 33 -0.21 -6.14 0.38
C ILE A 33 -1.21 -5.06 -0.05
N TYR A 34 -0.95 -4.39 -1.17
CA TYR A 34 -1.89 -3.44 -1.77
C TYR A 34 -3.28 -4.05 -2.01
N ALA A 35 -3.38 -5.24 -2.60
CA ALA A 35 -4.67 -5.89 -2.86
C ALA A 35 -5.37 -6.34 -1.57
N LEU A 36 -4.63 -6.74 -0.53
CA LEU A 36 -5.21 -7.09 0.77
C LEU A 36 -5.77 -5.85 1.48
N HIS A 37 -5.02 -4.75 1.47
CA HIS A 37 -5.43 -3.49 2.09
C HIS A 37 -6.57 -2.80 1.31
N HIS A 38 -6.63 -3.00 0.00
CA HIS A 38 -7.68 -2.47 -0.90
C HIS A 38 -8.76 -3.49 -1.23
N ASN A 39 -9.10 -4.39 -0.30
CA ASN A 39 -10.18 -5.35 -0.46
C ASN A 39 -11.45 -4.85 0.25
N ASP A 40 -12.51 -4.64 -0.54
CA ASP A 40 -13.77 -4.02 -0.14
C ASP A 40 -14.54 -4.84 0.89
N SER A 41 -14.32 -6.15 0.89
CA SER A 41 -14.91 -7.09 1.83
C SER A 41 -14.39 -6.88 3.26
N TYR A 42 -13.19 -6.31 3.41
CA TYR A 42 -12.57 -6.07 4.71
C TYR A 42 -12.61 -4.60 5.12
N HIS A 43 -12.46 -3.69 4.15
CA HIS A 43 -12.33 -2.27 4.40
C HIS A 43 -13.33 -1.51 3.50
N PRO A 44 -14.41 -0.90 4.04
CA PRO A 44 -15.29 -0.05 3.23
C PRO A 44 -14.58 1.26 2.85
N ASP A 45 -14.95 1.90 1.73
CA ASP A 45 -14.38 3.17 1.27
C ASP A 45 -12.84 3.19 1.18
N LEU A 46 -12.29 2.12 0.59
CA LEU A 46 -10.85 1.81 0.50
C LEU A 46 -9.93 2.93 0.04
N PHE A 47 -10.37 3.69 -0.96
CA PHE A 47 -9.57 4.72 -1.61
C PHE A 47 -9.70 6.08 -0.93
N ARG A 48 -10.46 6.18 0.16
CA ARG A 48 -10.60 7.38 0.97
C ARG A 48 -9.69 7.29 2.18
N PHE A 49 -8.80 8.27 2.32
CA PHE A 49 -8.03 8.46 3.54
C PHE A 49 -8.97 8.90 4.68
N ASP A 50 -9.23 7.97 5.61
CA ASP A 50 -10.07 8.17 6.79
C ASP A 50 -9.35 7.62 8.03
N PRO A 51 -8.72 8.48 8.85
CA PRO A 51 -8.00 8.05 10.04
C PRO A 51 -8.94 7.51 11.13
N ASP A 52 -10.20 7.94 11.15
CA ASP A 52 -11.16 7.56 12.20
C ASP A 52 -11.68 6.12 11.99
N ARG A 53 -11.46 5.55 10.81
CA ARG A 53 -11.82 4.17 10.45
C ARG A 53 -11.35 3.14 11.47
N TRP A 54 -10.20 3.37 12.09
CA TRP A 54 -9.56 2.44 13.03
C TRP A 54 -10.09 2.57 14.47
N LEU A 55 -10.90 3.59 14.76
CA LEU A 55 -11.48 3.81 16.09
C LEU A 55 -12.72 2.94 16.34
N ASN A 56 -13.37 2.44 15.28
CA ASN A 56 -14.50 1.53 15.39
C ASN A 56 -14.03 0.12 15.78
N LYS A 57 -14.63 -0.46 16.84
CA LYS A 57 -14.33 -1.80 17.35
C LYS A 57 -14.49 -2.91 16.31
N ASP A 58 -15.49 -2.82 15.44
CA ASP A 58 -15.76 -3.85 14.43
C ASP A 58 -14.70 -3.84 13.35
N THR A 59 -14.28 -2.65 12.91
CA THR A 59 -13.17 -2.49 11.97
C THR A 59 -11.85 -2.92 12.60
N ALA A 60 -11.60 -2.53 13.86
CA ALA A 60 -10.39 -2.90 14.59
C ALA A 60 -10.24 -4.43 14.72
N ALA A 61 -11.33 -5.18 14.91
CA ALA A 61 -11.30 -6.63 14.97
C ALA A 61 -10.91 -7.27 13.62
N ARG A 62 -11.50 -6.81 12.51
CA ARG A 62 -11.18 -7.29 11.14
C ARG A 62 -9.74 -6.98 10.74
N THR A 63 -9.28 -5.81 11.15
CA THR A 63 -7.94 -5.27 10.83
C THR A 63 -6.81 -6.13 11.40
N LYS A 64 -7.02 -6.84 12.52
CA LYS A 64 -5.98 -7.68 13.15
C LYS A 64 -5.36 -8.71 12.20
N THR A 65 -6.13 -9.21 11.23
CA THR A 65 -5.67 -10.22 10.28
C THR A 65 -5.39 -9.68 8.89
N THR A 66 -5.96 -8.52 8.54
CA THR A 66 -5.85 -7.94 7.19
C THR A 66 -4.81 -6.81 7.10
N TRP A 67 -4.45 -6.19 8.22
CA TRP A 67 -3.43 -5.15 8.29
C TRP A 67 -2.02 -5.71 8.37
N ALA A 68 -1.45 -6.01 7.20
CA ALA A 68 -0.09 -6.56 7.08
C ALA A 68 0.90 -5.61 6.36
N PRO A 69 1.12 -4.36 6.81
CA PRO A 69 2.00 -3.40 6.13
C PRO A 69 3.46 -3.86 6.05
N SER A 70 3.87 -4.76 6.94
CA SER A 70 5.21 -5.36 6.94
C SER A 70 5.18 -6.89 6.92
N SER A 71 4.16 -7.46 6.26
CA SER A 71 3.85 -8.89 6.24
C SER A 71 3.39 -9.44 7.60
N HIS A 72 3.02 -10.72 7.65
CA HIS A 72 2.60 -11.46 8.84
C HIS A 72 3.39 -12.77 8.98
N GLY A 73 3.44 -13.32 10.20
CA GLY A 73 4.09 -14.61 10.50
C GLY A 73 5.62 -14.55 10.61
N ALA A 74 6.28 -15.67 10.34
CA ALA A 74 7.73 -15.84 10.55
C ALA A 74 8.64 -14.92 9.70
N ARG A 75 8.07 -14.24 8.71
CA ARG A 75 8.76 -13.29 7.82
C ARG A 75 8.27 -11.85 8.01
N ASN A 76 7.56 -11.57 9.10
CA ASN A 76 7.21 -10.19 9.46
C ASN A 76 8.49 -9.36 9.70
N CYS A 77 8.46 -8.09 9.32
CA CYS A 77 9.58 -7.19 9.55
C CYS A 77 9.80 -6.97 11.05
N ILE A 78 11.03 -7.27 11.52
CA ILE A 78 11.46 -6.98 12.89
C ILE A 78 11.49 -5.47 13.18
N GLY A 79 11.67 -4.64 12.15
CA GLY A 79 11.78 -3.20 12.24
C GLY A 79 10.45 -2.45 12.31
N LEU A 80 9.29 -3.13 12.25
CA LEU A 80 7.99 -2.45 12.20
C LEU A 80 7.78 -1.49 13.38
N ASN A 81 8.10 -1.93 14.60
CA ASN A 81 7.93 -1.08 15.78
C ASN A 81 8.86 0.14 15.77
N LEU A 82 10.11 -0.02 15.32
CA LEU A 82 11.05 1.08 15.20
C LEU A 82 10.57 2.08 14.14
N ALA A 83 10.20 1.59 12.95
CA ALA A 83 9.69 2.42 11.87
C ALA A 83 8.45 3.22 12.29
N MET A 84 7.51 2.60 13.01
CA MET A 84 6.33 3.30 13.53
C MET A 84 6.71 4.42 14.50
N ASN A 85 7.65 4.16 15.42
CA ASN A 85 8.11 5.18 16.36
C ASN A 85 8.81 6.35 15.65
N GLU A 86 9.67 6.06 14.66
CA GLU A 86 10.35 7.09 13.88
C GLU A 86 9.38 7.94 13.06
N VAL A 87 8.40 7.32 12.40
CA VAL A 87 7.36 8.03 11.64
C VAL A 87 6.52 8.90 12.57
N LEU A 88 6.09 8.38 13.73
CA LEU A 88 5.31 9.15 14.70
C LEU A 88 6.09 10.35 15.23
N LEU A 89 7.37 10.16 15.58
CA LEU A 89 8.23 11.24 16.07
C LEU A 89 8.45 12.28 14.98
N ALA A 90 8.81 11.86 13.77
CA ALA A 90 9.03 12.76 12.64
C ALA A 90 7.76 13.57 12.31
N MET A 91 6.59 12.91 12.24
CA MET A 91 5.31 13.58 12.00
C MET A 91 4.98 14.57 13.12
N ALA A 92 5.15 14.19 14.38
CA ALA A 92 4.92 15.08 15.52
C ALA A 92 5.83 16.31 15.46
N THR A 93 7.13 16.14 15.17
CA THR A 93 8.08 17.23 15.02
C THR A 93 7.72 18.16 13.87
N VAL A 94 7.40 17.60 12.70
CA VAL A 94 7.01 18.35 11.50
C VAL A 94 5.77 19.20 11.76
N LEU A 95 4.71 18.60 12.32
CA LEU A 95 3.46 19.29 12.65
C LEU A 95 3.62 20.29 13.80
N TRP A 96 4.52 20.04 14.75
CA TRP A 96 4.84 20.97 15.82
C TRP A 96 5.56 22.22 15.30
N HIS A 97 6.45 22.07 14.32
CA HIS A 97 7.28 23.17 13.85
C HIS A 97 6.70 23.98 12.69
N GLY A 98 5.60 23.56 12.07
CA GLY A 98 4.96 24.44 11.11
C GLY A 98 3.61 24.02 10.60
N ASN A 99 3.06 24.91 9.80
CA ASN A 99 1.74 24.81 9.21
C ASN A 99 1.89 24.36 7.76
N PHE A 100 1.12 23.34 7.39
CA PHE A 100 1.11 22.76 6.06
C PHE A 100 -0.21 23.09 5.37
N ARG A 101 -0.15 23.34 4.07
CA ARG A 101 -1.32 23.43 3.20
C ARG A 101 -0.99 22.84 1.84
N THR A 102 -2.00 22.42 1.11
CA THR A 102 -1.87 22.03 -0.30
C THR A 102 -1.36 23.21 -1.13
N ALA A 103 -0.70 22.93 -2.26
CA ALA A 103 -0.31 23.98 -3.18
C ALA A 103 -1.52 24.81 -3.64
N GLY A 104 -1.35 26.13 -3.72
CA GLY A 104 -2.41 27.03 -4.20
C GLY A 104 -2.77 26.80 -5.67
N ASP A 105 -1.81 26.33 -6.46
CA ASP A 105 -2.06 25.85 -7.83
C ASP A 105 -2.56 24.39 -7.79
N LYS A 106 -3.77 24.20 -8.31
CA LYS A 106 -4.43 22.89 -8.39
C LYS A 106 -3.65 21.88 -9.24
N ASN A 107 -2.92 22.34 -10.26
CA ASN A 107 -2.11 21.46 -11.09
C ASN A 107 -0.93 20.90 -10.30
N LEU A 108 -0.27 21.74 -9.49
CA LEU A 108 0.83 21.32 -8.62
C LEU A 108 0.36 20.42 -7.47
N ALA A 109 -0.84 20.66 -6.95
CA ALA A 109 -1.47 19.83 -5.91
C ALA A 109 -1.99 18.48 -6.43
N ALA A 110 -2.15 18.32 -7.76
CA ALA A 110 -2.65 17.11 -8.40
C ALA A 110 -1.54 16.30 -9.10
N ILE A 111 -0.27 16.67 -8.92
CA ILE A 111 0.85 15.85 -9.41
C ILE A 111 0.82 14.48 -8.74
N GLY A 112 1.04 13.43 -9.53
CA GLY A 112 0.95 12.03 -9.10
C GLY A 112 -0.45 11.46 -9.01
N GLU A 113 -1.50 12.27 -9.10
CA GLU A 113 -2.87 11.79 -9.01
C GLU A 113 -3.24 10.90 -10.21
N GLY A 114 -4.07 9.88 -9.97
CA GLY A 114 -4.60 9.03 -11.03
C GLY A 114 -5.47 9.81 -12.02
N ARG A 115 -5.39 9.41 -13.30
CA ARG A 115 -6.07 10.08 -14.42
C ARG A 115 -6.73 9.09 -15.35
N ALA A 116 -7.88 9.46 -15.93
CA ALA A 116 -8.70 8.57 -16.76
C ALA A 116 -7.94 7.93 -17.93
N ASP A 117 -6.92 8.60 -18.45
CA ASP A 117 -6.03 8.15 -19.52
C ASP A 117 -5.00 7.08 -19.11
N PHE A 118 -4.72 6.89 -17.82
CA PHE A 118 -3.72 5.92 -17.34
C PHE A 118 -4.22 4.47 -17.30
N GLY A 119 -5.49 4.24 -17.60
CA GLY A 119 -6.10 2.92 -17.69
C GLY A 119 -6.58 2.31 -16.37
N PRO A 120 -7.03 1.05 -16.39
CA PRO A 120 -7.60 0.38 -15.23
C PRO A 120 -6.63 0.36 -14.04
N GLY A 121 -7.13 0.70 -12.84
CA GLY A 121 -6.34 0.74 -11.61
C GLY A 121 -5.50 2.00 -11.38
N ARG A 122 -5.32 2.87 -12.39
CA ARG A 122 -4.55 4.12 -12.28
C ARG A 122 -5.35 5.39 -12.60
N HIS A 123 -6.68 5.23 -12.71
CA HIS A 123 -7.61 6.27 -13.17
C HIS A 123 -8.28 7.07 -12.05
N ARG A 124 -8.10 6.67 -10.79
CA ARG A 124 -8.84 7.25 -9.68
C ARG A 124 -8.21 8.58 -9.27
N LYS A 125 -9.04 9.62 -9.32
CA LYS A 125 -8.73 10.92 -8.75
C LYS A 125 -8.62 10.77 -7.22
N GLY A 126 -7.63 11.39 -6.60
CA GLY A 126 -7.28 11.29 -5.18
C GLY A 126 -6.32 10.14 -4.84
N GLU A 127 -6.03 9.25 -5.78
CA GLU A 127 -5.07 8.16 -5.58
C GLU A 127 -3.74 8.48 -6.26
N PHE A 128 -2.71 8.70 -5.43
CA PHE A 128 -1.36 8.96 -5.92
C PHE A 128 -0.72 7.67 -6.43
N GLN A 129 -0.12 7.78 -7.61
CA GLN A 129 0.42 6.64 -8.32
C GLN A 129 1.73 6.19 -7.71
N THR A 130 1.77 4.92 -7.32
CA THR A 130 2.95 4.22 -6.88
C THR A 130 3.56 3.44 -8.04
N PHE A 131 4.89 3.44 -8.10
CA PHE A 131 5.66 2.68 -9.07
C PHE A 131 6.49 1.63 -8.33
N ASP A 132 6.38 0.38 -8.78
CA ASP A 132 7.10 -0.76 -8.22
C ASP A 132 8.61 -0.61 -8.48
N THR A 133 9.31 -0.07 -7.49
CA THR A 133 10.76 -0.17 -7.31
C THR A 133 10.99 -0.97 -6.02
N PHE A 134 12.23 -1.37 -5.68
CA PHE A 134 12.52 -2.22 -4.50
C PHE A 134 11.83 -1.77 -3.19
N GLY A 135 11.45 -0.49 -3.07
CA GLY A 135 10.44 0.00 -2.13
C GLY A 135 9.16 0.45 -2.85
N THR A 136 9.01 1.76 -3.03
CA THR A 136 7.92 2.39 -3.78
C THR A 136 8.41 3.78 -4.18
N SER A 137 8.23 4.17 -5.43
CA SER A 137 8.46 5.54 -5.88
C SER A 137 7.14 6.18 -6.29
N THR A 138 6.99 7.47 -6.04
CA THR A 138 5.77 8.26 -6.30
C THR A 138 6.17 9.61 -6.86
N ASP A 139 5.33 10.16 -7.74
CA ASP A 139 5.42 11.58 -8.10
C ASP A 139 4.55 12.35 -7.11
N ASP A 140 5.11 12.85 -6.02
CA ASP A 140 4.30 13.42 -4.94
C ASP A 140 3.77 14.84 -5.29
N PRO A 141 2.58 15.21 -4.77
CA PRO A 141 2.03 16.54 -4.96
C PRO A 141 2.85 17.59 -4.20
N TYR A 142 2.89 18.81 -4.74
CA TYR A 142 3.54 19.90 -4.04
C TYR A 142 2.71 20.34 -2.83
N SER A 143 3.40 20.49 -1.69
CA SER A 143 2.83 21.03 -0.46
C SER A 143 3.57 22.30 -0.05
N GLN A 144 2.84 23.24 0.55
CA GLN A 144 3.41 24.47 1.07
C GLN A 144 3.57 24.37 2.57
N PHE A 145 4.73 24.81 3.06
CA PHE A 145 5.08 24.79 4.48
C PHE A 145 5.46 26.19 4.95
N LYS A 146 4.98 26.56 6.13
CA LYS A 146 5.44 27.74 6.87
C LYS A 146 5.81 27.33 8.29
N ARG A 147 7.07 27.60 8.69
CA ARG A 147 7.50 27.39 10.07
C ARG A 147 6.61 28.18 11.03
N ARG A 148 6.16 27.54 12.10
CA ARG A 148 5.39 28.16 13.17
C ARG A 148 6.32 29.11 13.92
N ALA A 149 5.86 30.35 14.13
CA ALA A 149 6.58 31.28 14.97
C ALA A 149 6.67 30.69 16.39
N THR A 150 7.86 30.65 16.94
CA THR A 150 8.06 30.39 18.36
C THR A 150 7.61 31.64 19.10
N ASN A 151 6.57 31.52 19.93
CA ASN A 151 6.25 32.52 20.95
C ASN A 151 7.39 32.62 21.96
#